data_AF-A0A366SP75-F1
#
_entry.id   AF-A0A366SP75-F1
#
_cell.length_a   1.000
_cell.length_b   1.000
_cell.length_c   1.000
_cell.angle_alpha   90.00
_cell.angle_beta   90.00
_cell.angle_gamma   90.00
#
_symmetry.space_group_name_H-M   'P 1'
#
loop_
_entity.id
_entity.type
_entity.pdbx_description
1 polymer ?
#
loop_
_entity_poly.entity_id
_entity_poly.type
_entity_poly.pdbx_seq_one_letter_code
_entity_poly.pdbx_strand_id
1 'polypeptide(L)' 'MPVIIPSEDLCNITELFDMAHKIQEPIFITKNGYSDLVLMSSE' A
#
# COMPACT_ATOMS: atom_id res chain seq x y z
N MET A 1 -11.94 4.79 0.82
CA MET A 1 -12.26 3.32 0.88
C MET A 1 -10.91 2.63 0.95
N PRO A 2 -10.65 1.74 1.93
CA PRO A 2 -9.29 1.27 2.17
C PRO A 2 -8.73 0.59 0.92
N VAL A 3 -7.54 1.02 0.51
CA VAL A 3 -6.80 0.42 -0.59
C VAL A 3 -6.11 -0.82 -0.06
N ILE A 4 -6.34 -1.97 -0.69
CA ILE A 4 -5.77 -3.25 -0.29
C ILE A 4 -4.97 -3.78 -1.48
N ILE A 5 -3.68 -4.03 -1.25
CA ILE A 5 -2.72 -4.47 -2.28
C ILE A 5 -2.12 -5.82 -1.86
N PRO A 6 -2.15 -6.86 -2.70
CA PRO A 6 -1.39 -8.09 -2.47
C PRO A 6 0.12 -7.82 -2.48
N SER A 7 0.89 -8.51 -1.63
CA SER A 7 2.35 -8.34 -1.55
C SER A 7 3.08 -8.69 -2.86
N GLU A 8 2.41 -9.43 -3.75
CA GLU A 8 2.87 -9.80 -5.09
C GLU A 8 2.95 -8.59 -6.04
N ASP A 9 2.08 -7.60 -5.83
CA ASP A 9 1.99 -6.38 -6.63
C ASP A 9 3.01 -5.32 -6.18
N LEU A 10 3.82 -5.60 -5.15
CA LEU A 10 4.87 -4.70 -4.65
C LEU A 10 6.11 -4.63 -5.56
N CYS A 11 6.11 -5.30 -6.72
CA CYS A 11 7.25 -5.31 -7.64
C CYS A 11 7.66 -3.91 -8.10
N ASN A 12 6.73 -2.95 -8.13
CA ASN A 12 7.01 -1.55 -8.47
C ASN A 12 6.83 -0.62 -7.26
N ILE A 13 7.87 -0.59 -6.42
CA ILE A 13 7.92 0.22 -5.20
C ILE A 13 7.70 1.72 -5.47
N THR A 14 8.16 2.23 -6.62
CA THR A 14 8.02 3.65 -6.99
C THR A 14 6.55 4.07 -7.11
N GLU A 15 5.73 3.24 -7.77
CA GLU A 15 4.29 3.52 -7.91
C GLU A 15 3.55 3.48 -6.57
N LEU A 16 3.98 2.63 -5.64
CA LEU A 16 3.43 2.60 -4.28
C LEU A 16 3.69 3.89 -3.52
N PHE A 17 4.91 4.45 -3.61
CA PHE A 17 5.22 5.70 -2.96
C PHE A 17 4.42 6.86 -3.57
N ASP A 18 4.31 6.94 -4.89
CA ASP A 18 3.48 7.94 -5.56
C ASP A 18 2.00 7.83 -5.14
N MET A 19 1.52 6.61 -4.99
CA MET A 19 0.16 6.34 -4.52
C MET A 19 -0.03 6.83 -3.07
N ALA A 20 0.91 6.52 -2.17
CA ALA A 20 0.83 6.94 -0.76
C ALA A 20 0.76 8.48 -0.62
N HIS A 21 1.55 9.22 -1.39
CA HIS A 21 1.51 10.70 -1.39
C HIS A 21 0.20 11.25 -1.97
N LYS A 22 -0.39 10.58 -2.97
CA LYS A 22 -1.64 11.05 -3.62
C LYS A 22 -2.89 10.76 -2.80
N ILE A 23 -2.99 9.57 -2.22
CA ILE A 23 -4.22 9.10 -1.58
C ILE A 23 -4.35 9.68 -0.16
N GLN A 24 -3.24 9.91 0.53
CA GLN A 24 -3.23 10.44 1.91
C GLN A 24 -4.10 9.60 2.89
N GLU A 25 -4.37 8.34 2.53
CA GLU A 25 -5.05 7.33 3.36
C GLU A 25 -4.11 6.11 3.49
N PRO A 26 -4.26 5.28 4.56
CA PRO A 26 -3.49 4.06 4.70
C PRO A 26 -3.77 3.05 3.59
N ILE A 27 -2.70 2.50 3.04
CA ILE A 27 -2.70 1.42 2.06
C ILE A 27 -2.35 0.13 2.80
N PHE A 28 -3.25 -0.85 2.78
CA PHE A 28 -3.08 -2.13 3.43
C PHE A 28 -2.43 -3.12 2.48
N ILE A 29 -1.31 -3.70 2.90
CA ILE A 29 -0.59 -4.70 2.13
C ILE A 29 -0.90 -6.06 2.74
N THR A 30 -1.32 -7.00 1.88
CA THR A 30 -1.76 -8.33 2.30
C THR A 30 -0.92 -9.45 1.71
N LYS A 31 -0.74 -10.52 2.45
CA LYS A 31 -0.16 -11.77 1.95
C LYS A 31 -1.10 -12.92 2.31
N ASN A 32 -1.50 -13.70 1.31
CA ASN A 32 -2.43 -14.82 1.51
C ASN A 32 -3.75 -14.42 2.22
N GLY A 33 -4.23 -13.19 1.97
CA GLY A 33 -5.46 -12.66 2.58
C GLY A 33 -5.31 -12.08 4.00
N TYR A 34 -4.11 -12.08 4.58
CA TYR A 34 -3.83 -11.42 5.88
C TYR A 34 -3.16 -10.07 5.66
N SER A 35 -3.59 -9.04 6.39
CA SER A 35 -2.92 -7.73 6.34
C SER A 35 -1.70 -7.74 7.26
N ASP A 36 -0.52 -7.71 6.65
CA ASP A 36 0.76 -7.80 7.36
C ASP A 36 1.47 -6.46 7.47
N LEU A 37 1.18 -5.50 6.57
CA LEU A 37 1.87 -4.21 6.49
C LEU A 37 0.90 -3.08 6.12
N VAL A 38 1.20 -1.86 6.59
CA VAL A 38 0.50 -0.62 6.21
C VAL A 38 1.51 0.37 5.66
N LEU A 39 1.20 0.99 4.51
CA LEU A 39 1.95 2.09 3.93
C LEU A 39 1.12 3.38 4.00
N MET A 40 1.73 4.48 4.41
CA MET A 40 1.12 5.81 4.41
C MET A 40 2.20 6.86 4.16
N SER A 41 1.83 7.99 3.56
CA SER A 41 2.70 9.16 3.51
C SER A 41 2.99 9.67 4.92
N SER A 42 4.23 10.09 5.17
CA SER A 42 4.61 10.77 6.41
C SER A 42 4.54 12.29 6.34
N GLU A 43 4.35 12.83 5.14
CA GLU A 43 4.08 14.26 4.92
C GLU A 43 2.71 14.68 5.44
#